data_AF-A0A8T4D1N6-F1
#
_entry.id   AF-A0A8T4D1N6-F1
#
_cell.length_a   1.000
_cell.length_b   1.000
_cell.length_c   1.000
_cell.angle_alpha   90.00
_cell.angle_beta   90.00
_cell.angle_gamma   90.00
#
_symmetry.space_group_name_H-M   'P 1'
#
loop_
_entity.id
_entity.type
_entity.pdbx_description
1 polymer ?
#
loop_
_entity_poly.entity_id
_entity_poly.type
_entity_poly.pdbx_seq_one_letter_code
_entity_poly.pdbx_strand_id
1 'polypeptide(L)'
;MAVEGFGENKRQPVEAKVGELTPQSRAVNVTAKVVSKSEIRDIPMGRDGSAHKVCDALVGDETGSIYLTLWDDNIEKVNEDDTLRIE
;
A
#
# COMPACT_ATOMS: atom_id res chain seq x y z
N MET A 1 -14.94 31.36 23.93
CA MET A 1 -13.80 30.42 24.03
C MET A 1 -13.76 29.62 22.74
N ALA A 2 -12.94 30.04 21.79
CA ALA A 2 -12.62 29.23 20.62
C ALA A 2 -11.56 28.22 21.05
N VAL A 3 -11.82 26.93 20.81
CA VAL A 3 -10.83 25.88 20.99
C VAL A 3 -9.86 25.92 19.80
N GLU A 4 -8.84 26.76 19.89
CA GLU A 4 -7.70 26.69 18.98
C GLU A 4 -6.82 25.50 19.40
N GLY A 5 -7.04 24.37 18.75
CA GLY A 5 -6.36 23.13 19.13
C GLY A 5 -6.48 21.98 18.14
N PHE A 6 -6.78 22.24 16.87
CA PHE A 6 -6.58 21.25 15.80
C PHE A 6 -5.32 21.61 15.02
N GLY A 7 -4.17 21.51 15.70
CA GLY A 7 -2.89 21.61 15.02
C GLY A 7 -2.79 20.50 13.98
N GLU A 8 -2.58 20.87 12.72
CA GLU A 8 -2.17 19.97 11.65
C GLU A 8 -0.85 19.30 12.07
N ASN A 9 -0.94 18.17 12.75
CA ASN A 9 0.22 17.37 13.11
C ASN A 9 0.65 16.60 11.85
N LYS A 10 1.29 17.30 10.90
CA LYS A 10 1.90 16.72 9.70
C LYS A 10 3.09 15.89 10.15
N ARG A 11 2.82 14.64 10.54
CA ARG A 11 3.88 13.64 10.77
C ARG A 11 4.67 13.50 9.47
N GLN A 12 5.96 13.79 9.54
CA GLN A 12 6.85 13.54 8.40
C GLN A 12 6.96 12.03 8.18
N PRO A 13 6.91 11.55 6.93
CA PRO A 13 7.12 10.15 6.64
C PRO A 13 8.46 9.67 7.15
N VAL A 14 8.49 8.51 7.83
CA VAL A 14 9.73 7.85 8.27
C VAL A 14 9.94 6.56 7.50
N GLU A 15 11.18 6.21 7.22
CA GLU A 15 11.48 4.90 6.64
C GLU A 15 11.19 3.80 7.67
N ALA A 16 10.51 2.74 7.24
CA ALA A 16 10.16 1.59 8.06
C ALA A 16 10.44 0.29 7.31
N LYS A 17 10.75 -0.76 8.05
CA LYS A 17 10.88 -2.12 7.51
C LYS A 17 9.55 -2.86 7.51
N VAL A 18 9.37 -3.82 6.61
CA VAL A 18 8.10 -4.56 6.46
C VAL A 18 7.68 -5.22 7.78
N GLY A 19 8.61 -5.85 8.50
CA GLY A 19 8.35 -6.52 9.77
C GLY A 19 8.01 -5.58 10.94
N GLU A 20 8.23 -4.27 10.79
CA GLU A 20 7.89 -3.25 11.80
C GLU A 20 6.49 -2.65 11.57
N LEU A 21 5.85 -2.97 10.44
CA LEU A 21 4.54 -2.46 10.11
C LEU A 21 3.48 -3.00 11.08
N THR A 22 2.60 -2.09 11.49
CA THR A 22 1.42 -2.40 12.30
C THR A 22 0.19 -1.73 11.68
N PRO A 23 -1.03 -2.15 12.05
CA PRO A 23 -2.24 -1.44 11.63
C PRO A 23 -2.30 0.03 12.07
N GLN A 24 -1.45 0.46 13.01
CA GLN A 24 -1.35 1.86 13.46
C GLN A 24 -0.25 2.65 12.73
N SER A 25 0.59 2.01 11.92
CA SER A 25 1.63 2.68 11.14
C SER A 25 1.00 3.65 10.13
N ARG A 26 1.47 4.89 10.15
CA ARG A 26 1.01 6.00 9.28
C ARG A 26 2.19 6.90 8.99
N ALA A 27 2.21 7.55 7.82
CA ALA A 27 3.33 8.35 7.36
C ALA A 27 4.64 7.54 7.46
N VAL A 28 4.69 6.46 6.69
CA VAL A 28 5.88 5.60 6.60
C VAL A 28 6.20 5.36 5.14
N ASN A 29 7.49 5.32 4.83
CA ASN A 29 7.98 4.87 3.53
C ASN A 29 8.54 3.46 3.70
N VAL A 30 8.24 2.58 2.75
CA VAL A 30 8.72 1.19 2.77
C VAL A 30 9.33 0.86 1.43
N THR A 31 10.53 0.27 1.45
CA THR A 31 11.15 -0.32 0.26
C THR A 31 11.04 -1.84 0.33
N ALA A 32 10.39 -2.45 -0.64
CA ALA A 32 10.14 -3.90 -0.66
C ALA A 32 10.25 -4.48 -2.07
N LYS A 33 10.70 -5.73 -2.17
CA LYS A 33 10.73 -6.49 -3.42
C LYS A 33 9.41 -7.23 -3.62
N VAL A 34 8.90 -7.23 -4.84
CA VAL A 34 7.74 -8.04 -5.26
C VAL A 34 8.20 -9.47 -5.47
N VAL A 35 7.58 -10.40 -4.74
CA VAL A 35 7.87 -11.83 -4.79
C VAL A 35 6.95 -12.54 -5.79
N SER A 36 5.65 -12.21 -5.76
CA SER A 36 4.66 -12.79 -6.67
C SER A 36 3.41 -11.94 -6.77
N LYS A 37 2.59 -12.19 -7.80
CA LYS A 37 1.25 -11.60 -7.95
C LYS A 37 0.18 -12.68 -8.04
N SER A 38 -0.96 -12.43 -7.41
CA SER A 38 -2.15 -13.27 -7.58
C SER A 38 -2.77 -13.10 -8.97
N GLU A 39 -3.75 -13.93 -9.28
CA GLU A 39 -4.64 -13.67 -10.42
C GLU A 39 -5.42 -12.35 -10.20
N ILE A 40 -5.70 -11.66 -11.31
CA ILE A 40 -6.51 -10.44 -11.30
C ILE A 40 -7.97 -10.85 -11.16
N ARG A 41 -8.66 -10.23 -10.20
CA ARG A 41 -10.10 -10.42 -9.96
C ARG A 41 -10.85 -9.18 -10.45
N ASP A 42 -11.92 -9.41 -11.21
CA ASP A 42 -12.86 -8.35 -11.57
C ASP A 42 -13.82 -8.07 -10.41
N ILE A 43 -13.90 -6.80 -10.02
CA ILE A 43 -14.87 -6.30 -9.05
C ILE A 43 -16.03 -5.68 -9.83
N PRO A 44 -17.25 -6.22 -9.69
CA PRO A 44 -18.45 -5.68 -10.34
C PRO A 44 -18.69 -4.21 -9.98
N MET A 45 -19.50 -3.56 -10.80
CA MET A 45 -19.82 -2.13 -10.70
C MET A 45 -20.06 -1.68 -9.25
N GLY A 46 -19.17 -0.80 -8.77
CA GLY A 46 -19.23 -0.22 -7.45
C GLY A 46 -20.33 0.84 -7.32
N ARG A 47 -20.41 1.48 -6.15
CA ARG A 47 -21.35 2.59 -5.91
C ARG A 47 -21.09 3.82 -6.78
N ASP A 48 -19.88 3.90 -7.34
CA ASP A 48 -19.44 4.94 -8.25
C ASP A 48 -19.81 4.65 -9.72
N GLY A 49 -20.40 3.48 -10.00
CA GLY A 49 -20.79 3.09 -11.35
C GLY A 49 -19.65 2.55 -12.20
N SER A 50 -18.47 2.30 -11.62
CA SER A 50 -17.30 1.80 -12.36
C SER A 50 -16.99 0.34 -12.01
N ALA A 51 -16.54 -0.42 -13.00
CA ALA A 51 -15.94 -1.73 -12.77
C ALA A 51 -14.46 -1.54 -12.41
N HIS A 52 -13.98 -2.34 -11.46
CA HIS A 52 -12.59 -2.27 -10.99
C HIS A 52 -11.90 -3.61 -11.10
N LYS A 53 -10.57 -3.59 -11.07
CA LYS A 53 -9.74 -4.79 -10.99
C LYS A 53 -8.92 -4.75 -9.72
N VAL A 54 -8.72 -5.92 -9.12
CA VAL A 54 -7.89 -6.08 -7.93
C VAL A 54 -6.98 -7.29 -8.03
N CYS A 55 -5.76 -7.16 -7.52
CA CYS A 55 -4.79 -8.24 -7.38
C CYS A 55 -4.01 -8.04 -6.08
N ASP A 56 -3.61 -9.13 -5.43
CA ASP A 56 -2.71 -9.06 -4.28
C ASP A 56 -1.29 -9.41 -4.74
N ALA A 57 -0.32 -8.56 -4.41
CA ALA A 57 1.10 -8.82 -4.63
C ALA A 57 1.75 -9.17 -3.30
N LEU A 58 2.47 -10.29 -3.23
CA LEU A 58 3.32 -10.58 -2.07
C LEU A 58 4.59 -9.75 -2.19
N VAL A 59 4.82 -8.84 -1.25
CA VAL A 59 6.00 -7.99 -1.21
C VAL A 59 6.76 -8.21 0.10
N GLY A 60 8.08 -8.04 0.10
CA GLY A 60 8.87 -8.22 1.32
C GLY A 60 10.26 -7.62 1.26
N ASP A 61 10.86 -7.52 2.44
CA ASP A 61 12.27 -7.18 2.65
C ASP A 61 12.91 -8.24 3.56
N GLU A 62 14.12 -8.00 4.07
CA GLU A 62 14.83 -8.95 4.94
C GLU A 62 14.13 -9.20 6.29
N THR A 63 13.17 -8.37 6.67
CA THR A 63 12.49 -8.42 7.97
C THR A 63 11.12 -9.10 7.93
N GLY A 64 10.52 -9.25 6.75
CA GLY A 64 9.23 -9.90 6.60
C GLY A 64 8.59 -9.70 5.23
N SER A 65 7.37 -10.23 5.09
CA SER A 65 6.56 -10.08 3.88
C SER A 65 5.10 -9.77 4.23
N ILE A 66 4.44 -9.04 3.33
CA ILE A 66 3.04 -8.63 3.44
C ILE A 66 2.37 -8.65 2.06
N TYR A 67 1.06 -8.82 2.03
CA TYR A 67 0.28 -8.63 0.81
C TYR A 67 -0.02 -7.14 0.58
N LEU A 68 0.37 -6.64 -0.58
CA LEU A 68 -0.01 -5.34 -1.11
C LEU A 68 -1.17 -5.52 -2.10
N THR A 69 -2.33 -4.97 -1.78
CA THR A 69 -3.48 -4.97 -2.69
C THR A 69 -3.34 -3.86 -3.73
N LEU A 70 -3.27 -4.25 -5.00
CA LEU A 70 -3.16 -3.37 -6.15
C LEU A 70 -4.52 -3.23 -6.82
N TRP A 71 -4.91 -1.99 -7.10
CA TRP A 71 -6.15 -1.63 -7.77
C TRP A 71 -5.87 -1.03 -9.14
N ASP A 72 -6.70 -1.41 -10.11
CA ASP A 72 -6.76 -0.81 -11.45
C ASP A 72 -5.36 -0.62 -12.07
N ASP A 73 -5.00 0.61 -12.47
CA ASP A 73 -3.74 0.94 -13.14
C ASP A 73 -2.49 0.55 -12.32
N ASN A 74 -2.59 0.43 -10.99
CA ASN A 74 -1.44 0.01 -10.19
C ASN A 74 -1.10 -1.48 -10.40
N ILE A 75 -2.03 -2.28 -10.91
CA ILE A 75 -1.78 -3.67 -11.27
C ILE A 75 -0.76 -3.74 -12.41
N GLU A 76 -0.80 -2.84 -13.38
CA GLU A 76 0.10 -2.84 -14.54
C GLU A 76 1.47 -2.22 -14.22
N LYS A 77 1.54 -1.33 -13.22
CA LYS A 77 2.77 -0.65 -12.81
C LYS A 77 3.72 -1.50 -11.97
N VAL A 78 3.26 -2.67 -11.51
CA VAL A 78 3.98 -3.52 -10.58
C VAL A 78 4.13 -4.92 -11.18
N ASN A 79 5.37 -5.40 -11.30
CA ASN A 79 5.69 -6.73 -11.80
C ASN A 79 6.43 -7.55 -10.74
N GLU A 80 6.45 -8.87 -10.93
CA GLU A 80 7.32 -9.73 -10.13
C GLU A 80 8.78 -9.33 -10.31
N ASP A 81 9.56 -9.50 -9.25
CA ASP A 81 10.96 -9.05 -9.15
C ASP A 81 11.21 -7.53 -9.06
N ASP A 82 10.20 -6.68 -9.22
CA ASP A 82 10.35 -5.24 -9.02
C ASP A 82 10.73 -4.91 -7.57
N THR A 83 11.51 -3.84 -7.39
CA THR A 83 11.73 -3.21 -6.08
C THR A 83 10.94 -1.92 -6.02
N LEU A 84 9.96 -1.87 -5.12
CA LEU A 84 9.03 -0.77 -4.96
C LEU A 84 9.41 0.10 -3.76
N ARG A 85 9.21 1.41 -3.89
CA ARG A 85 9.15 2.34 -2.76
C ARG A 85 7.71 2.81 -2.61
N ILE A 86 7.14 2.56 -1.44
CA ILE A 86 5.73 2.83 -1.09
C ILE A 86 5.74 3.98 -0.09
N GLU A 87 4.90 5.01 -0.28
CA GLU A 87 4.84 6.27 0.49
C GLU A 87 3.43 6.58 1.00
#